data_AF-A0A661ZCQ0-F1
#
_entry.id   AF-A0A661ZCQ0-F1
#
_cell.length_a   1.000
_cell.length_b   1.000
_cell.length_c   1.000
_cell.angle_alpha   90.00
_cell.angle_beta   90.00
_cell.angle_gamma   90.00
#
_symmetry.space_group_name_H-M   'P 1'
#
loop_
_entity.id
_entity.type
_entity.pdbx_description
1 polymer ?
#
loop_
_entity_poly.entity_id
_entity_poly.type
_entity_poly.pdbx_seq_one_letter_code
_entity_poly.pdbx_strand_id
1 'polypeptide(L)' 'MLEYTKLILRKVSFSKELFGKELKKSIKWLKKEEILALQAWCLITFGDKYGDIIHHTFRHFL' A
#
# COMPACT_ATOMS: atom_id res chain seq x y z
N MET A 1 10.19 -4.76 -7.17
CA MET A 1 9.82 -5.01 -5.76
C MET A 1 8.31 -4.95 -5.54
N LEU A 2 7.58 -4.30 -6.46
CA LEU A 2 6.13 -4.14 -6.41
C LEU A 2 5.34 -5.44 -6.19
N GLU A 3 5.61 -6.50 -6.96
CA GLU A 3 4.84 -7.75 -6.85
C GLU A 3 5.01 -8.43 -5.49
N TYR A 4 6.22 -8.36 -4.90
CA TYR A 4 6.47 -8.84 -3.55
C TYR A 4 5.70 -8.03 -2.51
N THR A 5 5.69 -6.69 -2.63
CA THR A 5 4.87 -5.81 -1.79
C THR A 5 3.39 -6.19 -1.87
N LYS A 6 2.84 -6.37 -3.08
CA LYS A 6 1.43 -6.77 -3.26
C LYS A 6 1.13 -8.08 -2.55
N LEU A 7 2.02 -9.07 -2.64
CA LEU A 7 1.88 -10.34 -1.95
C LEU A 7 1.85 -10.18 -0.43
N ILE A 8 2.76 -9.37 0.14
CA ILE A 8 2.77 -9.09 1.59
C ILE A 8 1.50 -8.38 2.02
N LEU A 9 1.08 -7.33 1.30
CA LEU A 9 -0.14 -6.58 1.62
C LEU A 9 -1.40 -7.46 1.62
N ARG A 10 -1.52 -8.40 0.67
CA ARG A 10 -2.61 -9.41 0.69
C ARG A 10 -2.52 -10.34 1.89
N LYS A 11 -1.31 -10.76 2.29
CA LYS A 11 -1.13 -11.62 3.47
C LYS A 11 -1.51 -10.91 4.76
N VAL A 12 -1.21 -9.63 4.90
CA VAL A 12 -1.47 -8.87 6.14
C VAL A 12 -2.81 -8.12 6.13
N SER A 13 -3.60 -8.18 5.05
CA SER A 13 -4.87 -7.43 4.92
C SER A 13 -5.98 -7.88 5.87
N PHE A 14 -5.77 -8.93 6.66
CA PHE A 14 -6.68 -9.31 7.75
C PHE A 14 -6.61 -8.32 8.93
N SER A 15 -5.50 -7.59 9.09
CA SER A 15 -5.32 -6.61 10.16
C SER A 15 -5.06 -5.23 9.59
N LYS A 16 -5.92 -4.27 9.97
CA LYS A 16 -5.79 -2.86 9.58
C LYS A 16 -4.44 -2.27 9.99
N GLU A 17 -3.96 -2.63 11.18
CA GLU A 17 -2.67 -2.15 11.70
C GLU A 17 -1.48 -2.72 10.93
N LEU A 18 -1.46 -4.05 10.70
CA LEU A 18 -0.37 -4.69 9.95
C LEU A 18 -0.33 -4.22 8.50
N PHE A 19 -1.51 -4.07 7.86
CA PHE A 19 -1.62 -3.52 6.52
C PHE A 19 -1.00 -2.13 6.44
N GLY A 20 -1.35 -1.22 7.35
CA GLY A 20 -0.77 0.13 7.39
C GLY A 20 0.75 0.13 7.63
N LYS A 21 1.25 -0.74 8.52
CA LYS A 21 2.70 -0.88 8.78
C LYS A 21 3.46 -1.33 7.53
N GLU A 22 3.00 -2.37 6.84
CA GLU A 22 3.66 -2.88 5.64
C GLU A 22 3.51 -1.94 4.44
N LEU A 23 2.35 -1.26 4.31
CA LEU A 23 2.14 -0.25 3.27
C LEU A 23 3.14 0.90 3.41
N LYS A 24 3.34 1.43 4.62
CA LYS A 24 4.35 2.47 4.88
C LYS A 24 5.78 1.99 4.61
N LYS A 25 6.11 0.74 4.92
CA LYS A 25 7.43 0.18 4.60
C LYS A 25 7.66 0.09 3.09
N SER A 26 6.65 -0.31 2.34
CA SER A 26 6.77 -0.50 0.89
C SER A 26 7.24 0.75 0.16
N ILE A 27 6.78 1.93 0.60
CA ILE A 27 7.15 3.21 -0.02
C ILE A 27 8.66 3.48 0.09
N LYS A 28 9.33 2.98 1.13
CA LYS A 28 10.79 3.16 1.29
C LYS A 28 11.61 2.31 0.31
N TRP A 29 11.05 1.24 -0.23
CA TRP A 29 11.78 0.24 -1.03
C TRP A 29 11.42 0.25 -2.51
N LEU A 30 10.33 0.96 -2.87
CA LEU A 30 9.84 1.05 -4.24
C LEU A 30 10.37 2.30 -4.93
N LYS A 31 10.59 2.19 -6.24
CA LYS A 31 10.87 3.34 -7.10
C LYS A 31 9.62 4.20 -7.26
N LYS A 32 9.78 5.47 -7.62
CA LYS A 32 8.65 6.41 -7.81
C LYS A 32 7.54 5.87 -8.74
N GLU A 33 7.92 5.23 -9.84
CA GLU A 33 6.98 4.61 -10.78
C GLU A 33 6.22 3.42 -10.15
N GLU A 34 6.90 2.61 -9.33
CA GLU A 34 6.27 1.50 -8.61
C GLU A 34 5.35 2.00 -7.50
N ILE A 35 5.66 3.14 -6.85
CA ILE A 35 4.80 3.77 -5.82
C ILE A 35 3.45 4.17 -6.41
N LEU A 36 3.45 4.80 -7.59
CA LEU A 36 2.22 5.15 -8.31
C LEU A 36 1.38 3.91 -8.66
N ALA A 37 2.03 2.88 -9.20
CA ALA A 37 1.37 1.62 -9.52
C ALA A 37 0.81 0.93 -8.27
N LEU A 38 1.53 0.99 -7.14
CA LEU A 38 1.08 0.45 -5.87
C LEU A 38 -0.16 1.18 -5.35
N GLN A 39 -0.16 2.52 -5.37
CA GLN A 39 -1.30 3.31 -4.90
C GLN A 39 -2.58 2.96 -5.66
N ALA A 40 -2.53 2.95 -7.00
CA ALA A 40 -3.68 2.59 -7.83
C ALA A 40 -4.18 1.19 -7.50
N TRP A 41 -3.27 0.23 -7.39
CA TRP A 41 -3.62 -1.15 -7.05
C TRP A 41 -4.22 -1.29 -5.63
N CYS A 42 -3.69 -0.57 -4.64
CA CYS A 42 -4.23 -0.56 -3.28
C CYS A 42 -5.65 0.01 -3.23
N LEU A 43 -5.92 1.11 -3.95
CA LEU A 43 -7.26 1.69 -4.02
C LEU A 43 -8.26 0.73 -4.67
N ILE A 44 -7.89 0.05 -5.75
CA ILE A 44 -8.76 -0.94 -6.41
C ILE A 44 -9.01 -2.16 -5.52
N THR A 45 -7.98 -2.66 -4.84
CA THR A 45 -8.05 -3.94 -4.11
C THR A 45 -8.60 -3.79 -2.69
N PHE A 46 -8.31 -2.66 -2.04
CA PHE A 46 -8.57 -2.45 -0.62
C PHE A 46 -9.22 -1.11 -0.30
N GLY A 47 -9.60 -0.30 -1.30
CA GLY A 47 -10.14 1.04 -1.10
C GLY A 47 -11.40 1.07 -0.25
N ASP A 48 -12.30 0.10 -0.44
CA ASP A 48 -13.52 -0.06 0.36
C ASP A 48 -13.21 -0.24 1.85
N LYS A 49 -12.21 -1.07 2.18
CA LYS A 49 -11.88 -1.43 3.56
C LYS A 49 -10.90 -0.48 4.25
N TYR A 50 -9.92 0.03 3.49
CA TYR A 50 -8.73 0.74 4.01
C TYR A 50 -8.42 2.04 3.28
N GLY A 51 -9.41 2.63 2.58
CA GLY A 51 -9.24 3.89 1.86
C GLY A 51 -8.60 4.99 2.71
N ASP A 52 -9.00 5.13 3.97
CA ASP A 52 -8.43 6.11 4.90
C ASP A 52 -6.91 5.95 5.09
N ILE A 53 -6.45 4.71 5.31
CA ILE A 53 -5.02 4.41 5.47
C ILE A 53 -4.28 4.62 4.17
N ILE A 54 -4.84 4.20 3.04
CA ILE A 54 -4.22 4.33 1.73
C ILE A 54 -4.02 5.82 1.42
N HIS A 55 -5.08 6.63 1.48
CA HIS A 55 -5.00 8.06 1.25
C HIS A 55 -4.02 8.77 2.19
N HIS A 56 -4.05 8.44 3.49
CA HIS A 56 -3.12 9.02 4.46
C HIS A 56 -1.66 8.66 4.13
N THR A 57 -1.41 7.41 3.72
CA THR A 57 -0.05 6.90 3.48
C THR A 57 0.57 7.51 2.24
N PHE A 58 -0.19 7.71 1.16
CA PHE A 58 0.33 8.28 -0.10
C PHE A 58 0.30 9.81 -0.16
N ARG A 59 -0.37 10.51 0.77
CA ARG A 59 -0.50 11.98 0.78
C ARG A 59 0.83 12.74 0.71
N HIS A 60 1.91 12.19 1.27
CA HIS A 60 3.22 12.86 1.36
C HIS A 60 4.25 12.38 0.32
N PHE A 61 3.90 11.40 -0.53
CA PHE A 61 4.84 10.77 -1.47
C PHE A 61 4.57 11.10 -2.94
N LEU A 62 3.54 11.90 -3.19
CA LEU A 62 3.27 12.59 -4.46
C LEU A 62 3.45 14.09 -4.25
#